data_AF-N8WJW9-F1
#
_entry.id   AF-N8WJW9-F1
#
_cell.length_a   1.000
_cell.length_b   1.000
_cell.length_c   1.000
_cell.angle_alpha   90.00
_cell.angle_beta   90.00
_cell.angle_gamma   90.00
#
_symmetry.space_group_name_H-M   'P 1'
#
loop_
_entity.id
_entity.type
_entity.pdbx_description
1 polymer ?
#
loop_
_entity_poly.entity_id
_entity_poly.type
_entity_poly.pdbx_seq_one_letter_code
_entity_poly.pdbx_strand_id
1 'polypeptide(L)'
;MLTDLNYANAEDVYLSAAYSYLLPQNFNLNTSVGASLYNASGDDQLIQTTESFSFNETQIGLSKTVAKRIELSLDYVYGGKGCDDIDFDNHIVVGANFNF
;
A
#
# COMPACT_ATOMS: atom_id res chain seq x y z
N MET A 1 29.27 -16.59 -12.45
CA MET A 1 28.71 -16.23 -11.14
C MET A 1 27.62 -15.20 -11.40
N LEU A 2 26.41 -15.68 -11.74
CA LEU A 2 25.27 -14.90 -12.26
C LEU A 2 23.96 -15.61 -11.86
N THR A 3 23.83 -16.02 -10.60
CA THR A 3 22.71 -16.87 -10.16
C THR A 3 22.21 -16.52 -8.75
N ASP A 4 22.17 -15.23 -8.40
CA ASP A 4 21.51 -14.77 -7.16
C ASP A 4 20.71 -13.49 -7.42
N LEU A 5 19.76 -13.56 -8.36
CA LEU A 5 18.87 -12.45 -8.71
C LEU A 5 17.38 -12.83 -8.61
N ASN A 6 17.05 -13.99 -8.02
CA ASN A 6 15.67 -14.43 -7.81
C ASN A 6 15.12 -14.16 -6.40
N TYR A 7 15.91 -13.58 -5.50
CA TYR A 7 15.43 -13.21 -4.15
C TYR A 7 14.52 -11.97 -4.12
N ALA A 8 14.44 -11.20 -5.21
CA ALA A 8 13.75 -9.91 -5.23
C ALA A 8 12.31 -9.94 -5.77
N ASN A 9 11.80 -11.09 -6.22
CA ASN A 9 10.52 -11.16 -6.92
C ASN A 9 9.56 -12.20 -6.32
N ALA A 10 9.54 -12.37 -4.99
CA ALA A 10 8.49 -13.17 -4.37
C ALA A 10 7.13 -12.43 -4.34
N GLU A 11 7.10 -11.11 -4.52
CA GLU A 11 5.86 -10.34 -4.70
C GLU A 11 5.34 -10.48 -6.14
N ASP A 12 4.58 -11.53 -6.41
CA ASP A 12 4.05 -11.77 -7.76
C ASP A 12 2.85 -10.87 -8.08
N VAL A 13 2.06 -10.48 -7.08
CA VAL A 13 0.85 -9.67 -7.28
C VAL A 13 0.57 -8.76 -6.08
N TYR A 14 0.46 -7.45 -6.32
CA TYR A 14 -0.11 -6.48 -5.38
C TYR A 14 -1.59 -6.23 -5.71
N LEU A 15 -2.45 -6.38 -4.71
CA LEU A 15 -3.88 -6.10 -4.79
C LEU A 15 -4.23 -4.94 -3.87
N SER A 16 -4.91 -3.93 -4.43
CA SER A 16 -5.39 -2.79 -3.66
C SER A 16 -6.88 -2.55 -3.90
N ALA A 17 -7.60 -2.23 -2.84
CA ALA A 17 -8.97 -1.73 -2.92
C ALA A 17 -9.03 -0.33 -2.28
N ALA A 18 -9.66 0.61 -2.97
CA ALA A 18 -9.83 1.98 -2.48
C ALA A 18 -11.31 2.39 -2.55
N TYR A 19 -11.73 3.16 -1.57
CA TYR A 19 -13.06 3.73 -1.48
C TYR A 19 -12.98 5.20 -1.08
N SER A 20 -13.78 6.04 -1.73
CA SER A 20 -13.90 7.47 -1.41
C SER A 20 -15.36 7.81 -1.16
N TYR A 21 -15.62 8.48 -0.02
CA TYR A 21 -16.94 8.88 0.41
C TYR A 21 -17.04 10.38 0.63
N LEU A 22 -18.06 11.00 0.03
CA LEU A 22 -18.33 12.43 0.17
C LEU A 22 -18.86 12.74 1.57
N LEU A 23 -18.16 13.61 2.28
CA LEU A 23 -18.56 14.17 3.56
C LEU A 23 -19.12 15.60 3.39
N PRO A 24 -19.86 16.12 4.39
CA PRO A 24 -20.26 17.53 4.42
C PRO A 24 -19.06 18.48 4.30
N GLN A 25 -19.31 19.72 3.91
CA GLN A 25 -18.27 20.77 3.79
C GLN A 25 -17.19 20.48 2.72
N ASN A 26 -17.55 19.70 1.69
CA ASN A 26 -16.69 19.32 0.57
C ASN A 26 -15.40 18.58 1.00
N PHE A 27 -15.51 17.77 2.04
CA PHE A 27 -14.46 16.81 2.39
C PHE A 27 -14.76 15.46 1.72
N ASN A 28 -13.71 14.72 1.39
CA ASN A 28 -13.79 13.32 1.00
C ASN A 28 -13.08 12.49 2.06
N LEU A 29 -13.74 11.44 2.55
CA LEU A 29 -13.10 10.37 3.31
C LEU A 29 -12.51 9.37 2.31
N ASN A 30 -11.21 9.22 2.32
CA ASN A 30 -10.49 8.27 1.47
C ASN A 30 -9.99 7.12 2.35
N THR A 31 -10.30 5.90 1.95
CA THR A 31 -9.80 4.70 2.62
C THR A 31 -9.30 3.71 1.59
N SER A 32 -8.15 3.09 1.84
CA SER A 32 -7.62 2.04 0.99
C SER A 32 -7.00 0.92 1.80
N VAL A 33 -6.93 -0.26 1.19
CA VAL A 33 -6.25 -1.43 1.75
C VAL A 33 -5.43 -2.08 0.64
N GLY A 34 -4.22 -2.50 1.00
CA GLY A 34 -3.25 -3.14 0.12
C GLY A 34 -2.76 -4.46 0.69
N ALA A 35 -2.66 -5.47 -0.15
CA ALA A 35 -2.13 -6.78 0.21
C ALA A 35 -1.41 -7.43 -0.98
N SER A 36 -0.44 -8.28 -0.67
CA SER A 36 0.40 -8.97 -1.65
C SER A 36 0.17 -10.47 -1.59
N LEU A 37 0.19 -11.11 -2.76
CA LEU A 37 0.16 -12.56 -2.92
C LEU A 37 1.50 -13.05 -3.45
N TYR A 38 1.97 -14.16 -2.89
CA TYR A 38 3.29 -14.72 -3.14
C TYR A 38 3.15 -16.11 -3.76
N ASN A 39 3.86 -16.39 -4.86
CA ASN A 39 3.89 -17.71 -5.45
C ASN A 39 5.04 -18.53 -4.85
N ALA A 40 4.69 -19.55 -4.06
CA ALA A 40 5.66 -20.43 -3.41
C ALA A 40 6.24 -21.53 -4.34
N SER A 41 6.14 -21.41 -5.67
CA SER A 41 6.53 -22.46 -6.63
C SER A 41 8.00 -22.41 -7.09
N GLY A 42 8.90 -21.96 -6.22
CA GLY A 42 10.35 -22.13 -6.39
C GLY A 42 10.86 -23.25 -5.50
N ASP A 43 11.29 -24.36 -6.09
CA ASP A 43 11.89 -25.55 -5.43
C ASP A 43 13.32 -25.25 -4.94
N ASP A 44 13.52 -24.18 -4.18
CA ASP A 44 14.81 -23.80 -3.59
C ASP A 44 14.74 -23.94 -2.06
N GLN A 45 15.40 -24.98 -1.56
CA GLN A 45 15.42 -25.50 -0.18
C GLN A 45 16.07 -24.56 0.86
N LEU A 46 16.10 -23.25 0.64
CA LEU A 46 16.82 -22.28 1.47
C LEU A 46 15.93 -21.21 2.11
N ILE A 47 14.76 -20.88 1.56
CA ILE A 47 13.76 -20.03 2.24
C ILE A 47 12.38 -20.66 2.09
N GLN A 48 11.86 -21.17 3.20
CA GLN A 48 10.50 -21.69 3.30
C GLN A 48 9.54 -20.50 3.41
N THR A 49 9.08 -19.97 2.28
CA THR A 49 8.03 -18.93 2.26
C THR A 49 6.76 -19.54 2.85
N THR A 50 6.51 -19.26 4.14
CA THR A 50 5.46 -19.93 4.92
C THR A 50 4.07 -19.32 4.65
N GLU A 51 4.02 -18.13 4.03
CA GLU A 51 2.79 -17.36 3.84
C GLU A 51 2.58 -16.99 2.37
N SER A 52 1.44 -17.37 1.79
CA SER A 52 1.06 -17.06 0.41
C SER A 52 0.37 -15.69 0.27
N PHE A 53 0.22 -14.97 1.38
CA PHE A 53 -0.49 -13.71 1.49
C PHE A 53 0.17 -12.85 2.56
N SER A 54 0.35 -11.55 2.29
CA SER A 54 0.69 -10.58 3.32
C SER A 54 -0.18 -9.34 3.20
N PHE A 55 -0.61 -8.82 4.36
CA PHE A 55 -1.25 -7.53 4.46
C PHE A 55 -0.16 -6.45 4.48
N ASN A 56 -0.13 -5.56 3.47
CA ASN A 56 0.91 -4.54 3.35
C ASN A 56 0.52 -3.25 4.06
N GLU A 57 -0.70 -2.74 3.82
CA GLU A 57 -1.08 -1.43 4.31
C GLU A 57 -2.58 -1.21 4.37
N THR A 58 -2.99 -0.28 5.22
CA THR A 58 -4.31 0.36 5.17
C THR A 58 -4.15 1.84 5.35
N GLN A 59 -4.84 2.60 4.51
CA GLN A 59 -4.85 4.05 4.52
C GLN A 59 -6.22 4.54 4.96
N ILE A 60 -6.24 5.57 5.80
CA ILE A 60 -7.42 6.37 6.07
C ILE A 60 -7.04 7.84 6.06
N GLY A 61 -7.80 8.66 5.33
CA GLY A 61 -7.48 10.06 5.19
C GLY A 61 -8.63 10.91 4.73
N LEU A 62 -8.39 12.21 4.74
CA LEU A 62 -9.32 13.22 4.30
C LEU A 62 -8.71 14.02 3.18
N SER A 63 -9.46 14.25 2.10
CA SER A 63 -9.10 15.24 1.09
C SER A 63 -10.15 16.34 0.97
N LYS A 64 -9.70 17.52 0.53
CA LYS A 64 -10.56 18.67 0.31
C LYS A 64 -10.05 19.51 -0.84
N THR A 65 -10.96 19.85 -1.75
CA THR A 65 -10.74 20.88 -2.75
C THR A 65 -10.82 22.26 -2.07
N VAL A 66 -9.68 22.96 -1.94
CA VAL A 66 -9.59 24.28 -1.29
C VAL A 66 -9.70 25.43 -2.29
N ALA A 67 -9.35 25.17 -3.55
CA ALA A 67 -9.54 26.09 -4.65
C ALA A 67 -9.89 25.30 -5.90
N LYS A 68 -10.37 25.98 -6.95
CA LYS A 68 -10.88 25.36 -8.20
C LYS A 68 -9.92 24.37 -8.89
N ARG A 69 -8.63 24.40 -8.52
CA ARG A 69 -7.55 23.57 -9.08
C ARG A 69 -6.63 22.96 -8.01
N ILE A 70 -6.94 23.15 -6.72
CA ILE A 70 -6.07 22.73 -5.62
C ILE A 70 -6.86 21.80 -4.71
N GLU A 71 -6.38 20.57 -4.58
CA GLU A 71 -6.84 19.61 -3.59
C GLU A 71 -5.74 19.36 -2.56
N LEU A 72 -6.11 19.39 -1.28
CA LEU A 72 -5.22 19.01 -0.18
C LEU A 72 -5.69 17.66 0.37
N SER A 73 -4.75 16.79 0.73
CA SER A 73 -5.03 15.54 1.44
C SER A 73 -4.18 15.39 2.70
N LEU A 74 -4.75 14.71 3.68
CA LEU A 74 -4.06 14.26 4.89
C LEU A 74 -4.45 12.81 5.12
N ASP A 75 -3.49 11.92 5.03
CA ASP A 75 -3.70 10.48 5.07
C ASP A 75 -2.82 9.87 6.15
N TYR A 76 -3.38 8.99 6.97
CA TYR A 76 -2.65 8.13 7.90
C TYR A 76 -2.53 6.75 7.28
N VAL A 77 -1.30 6.27 7.13
CA VAL A 77 -0.99 4.94 6.60
C VAL A 77 -0.58 4.06 7.77
N TYR A 78 -1.36 3.00 7.96
CA TYR A 78 -1.02 1.91 8.86
C TYR A 78 -0.23 0.86 8.08
N GLY A 79 1.03 0.67 8.46
CA GLY A 79 1.91 -0.33 7.88
C GLY A 79 1.59 -1.73 8.43
N GLY A 80 1.48 -2.68 7.52
CA GLY A 80 1.33 -4.09 7.78
C GLY A 80 2.69 -4.80 7.85
N LYS A 81 2.78 -5.96 7.21
CA LYS A 81 3.97 -6.81 7.25
C LYS A 81 4.40 -7.23 5.84
N GLY A 82 5.69 -7.43 5.63
CA GLY A 82 6.26 -8.00 4.41
C GLY A 82 6.33 -9.54 4.43
N CYS A 83 6.66 -10.14 3.28
CA CYS A 83 6.90 -11.57 3.13
C CYS A 83 8.03 -12.11 4.03
N ASP A 84 8.97 -11.23 4.35
CA ASP A 84 10.17 -11.44 5.14
C ASP A 84 9.93 -11.22 6.65
N ASP A 85 8.66 -11.11 7.07
CA ASP A 85 8.26 -10.85 8.44
C ASP A 85 8.73 -9.47 8.96
N ILE A 86 9.07 -8.54 8.05
CA ILE A 86 9.42 -7.17 8.39
C ILE A 86 8.14 -6.33 8.52
N ASP A 87 7.98 -5.66 9.67
CA ASP A 87 6.88 -4.72 9.91
C ASP A 87 7.12 -3.40 9.17
N PHE A 88 6.10 -2.91 8.45
CA PHE A 88 6.11 -1.60 7.82
C PHE A 88 5.73 -0.50 8.83
N ASP A 89 6.42 0.63 8.77
CA ASP A 89 6.20 1.74 9.68
C ASP A 89 4.91 2.53 9.37
N ASN A 90 4.20 2.89 10.44
CA ASN A 90 3.09 3.82 10.37
C ASN A 90 3.58 5.24 10.07
N HIS A 91 2.90 5.94 9.18
CA HIS A 91 3.29 7.30 8.82
C HIS A 91 2.11 8.16 8.38
N ILE A 92 2.34 9.48 8.35
CA ILE A 92 1.38 10.47 7.88
C ILE A 92 1.85 11.01 6.53
N VAL A 93 0.94 11.05 5.56
CA VAL A 93 1.15 11.63 4.24
C VAL A 93 0.34 12.93 4.13
N VAL A 94 1.01 14.00 3.72
CA VAL A 94 0.38 15.29 3.42
C VAL A 94 0.51 15.54 1.92
N GLY A 95 -0.63 15.63 1.23
CA GLY A 95 -0.69 15.77 -0.22
C GLY A 95 -1.23 17.14 -0.65
N ALA A 96 -0.72 17.65 -1.77
CA ALA A 96 -1.28 18.78 -2.49
C ALA A 96 -1.29 18.48 -3.99
N ASN A 97 -2.47 18.38 -4.58
CA ASN A 97 -2.67 18.10 -6.01
C ASN A 97 -3.09 19.37 -6.75
N PHE A 98 -2.41 19.67 -7.85
CA PHE A 98 -2.67 20.81 -8.73
C PHE A 98 -3.13 20.33 -10.11
N ASN A 99 -4.37 20.64 -10.49
CA ASN A 99 -4.92 20.30 -11.81
C ASN A 99 -4.74 21.47 -12.79
N PHE A 100 -4.03 21.26 -13.90
CA PHE A 100 -3.68 22.29 -14.90
C PHE A 100 -4.61 22.31 -16.12
#